data_AF-A0A0A0NKT8-F1
#
_entry.id   AF-A0A0A0NKT8-F1
#
_cell.length_a   1.000
_cell.length_b   1.000
_cell.length_c   1.000
_cell.angle_alpha   90.00
_cell.angle_beta   90.00
_cell.angle_gamma   90.00
#
_symmetry.space_group_name_H-M   'P 1'
#
loop_
_entity.id
_entity.type
_entity.pdbx_description
1 polymer ?
#
loop_
_entity_poly.entity_id
_entity_poly.type
_entity_poly.pdbx_seq_one_letter_code
_entity_poly.pdbx_strand_id
1 'polypeptide(L)'
;MRFYLTTHKRHWVRLTEVPLFLKSEHFVKAVKLDPAHGPYAVDSGGFSELQRHGRWTRGPRQYVDDLRRIRECVGPFDWAAPQDWMCEPIMVQGGTVGGQRFVGTHLSIAEHQRRTVANYLELRELAPDLPIVPVLQGWDLPDYERCVALYERAGVDLTREPTVGLGSVCRRQATREAVAIVTTLAGHGLKLHGFGFKTIGLQRVGHLMASADSAAWSYHARKRPPMPGHTHKNCANCLPYALAWRLRVLAALPGWQQPLLNAA
;
A
#
# COMPACT_ATOMS: atom_id res chain seq x y z
N MET A 1 -13.85 -6.71 -3.35
CA MET A 1 -12.53 -6.09 -3.05
C MET A 1 -12.60 -5.27 -1.76
N ARG A 2 -11.69 -5.46 -0.80
CA ARG A 2 -11.57 -4.57 0.38
C ARG A 2 -10.85 -3.26 0.00
N PHE A 3 -11.41 -2.11 0.38
CA PHE A 3 -10.78 -0.81 0.11
C PHE A 3 -10.36 -0.11 1.39
N TYR A 4 -9.06 0.07 1.57
CA TYR A 4 -8.46 0.73 2.71
C TYR A 4 -8.32 2.24 2.47
N LEU A 5 -8.73 3.04 3.45
CA LEU A 5 -8.53 4.48 3.45
C LEU A 5 -7.14 4.79 4.00
N THR A 6 -6.23 5.22 3.12
CA THR A 6 -4.85 5.50 3.53
C THR A 6 -4.78 6.83 4.26
N THR A 7 -4.19 6.86 5.44
CA THR A 7 -4.10 8.08 6.25
C THR A 7 -2.78 8.18 7.00
N HIS A 8 -2.37 9.41 7.27
CA HIS A 8 -1.24 9.72 8.16
C HIS A 8 -1.70 10.04 9.59
N LYS A 9 -3.02 10.04 9.83
CA LYS A 9 -3.59 10.30 11.15
C LYS A 9 -3.75 8.98 11.91
N ARG A 10 -2.68 8.55 12.59
CA ARG A 10 -2.66 7.28 13.34
C ARG A 10 -3.87 7.11 14.27
N HIS A 11 -4.28 8.16 14.97
CA HIS A 11 -5.37 8.10 15.94
C HIS A 11 -6.75 7.85 15.30
N TRP A 12 -6.86 7.86 13.97
CA TRP A 12 -8.10 7.48 13.30
C TRP A 12 -8.42 6.00 13.49
N VAL A 13 -7.44 5.15 13.82
CA VAL A 13 -7.68 3.74 14.14
C VAL A 13 -8.72 3.58 15.26
N ARG A 14 -8.80 4.50 16.23
CA ARG A 14 -9.81 4.47 17.31
C ARG A 14 -11.11 5.24 17.00
N LEU A 15 -11.23 5.82 15.81
CA LEU A 15 -12.35 6.72 15.47
C LEU A 15 -13.28 6.15 14.39
N THR A 16 -12.94 5.03 13.77
CA THR A 16 -13.74 4.47 12.68
C THR A 16 -13.54 2.97 12.54
N GLU A 17 -14.60 2.29 12.09
CA GLU A 17 -14.54 0.89 11.66
C GLU A 17 -14.12 0.72 10.19
N VAL A 18 -14.00 1.83 9.45
CA VAL A 18 -13.58 1.79 8.05
C VAL A 18 -12.15 1.25 7.96
N PRO A 19 -11.88 0.27 7.07
CA PRO A 19 -10.53 -0.27 6.90
C PRO A 19 -9.52 0.85 6.60
N LEU A 20 -8.43 0.93 7.37
CA LEU A 20 -7.39 1.94 7.21
C LEU A 20 -6.07 1.35 6.68
N PHE A 21 -5.30 2.15 5.96
CA PHE A 21 -3.93 1.80 5.59
C PHE A 21 -2.96 2.85 6.12
N LEU A 22 -1.98 2.44 6.93
CA LEU A 22 -1.12 3.37 7.65
C LEU A 22 0.34 2.95 7.60
N LYS A 23 1.21 3.92 7.33
CA LYS A 23 2.66 3.76 7.45
C LYS A 23 3.08 3.44 8.88
N SER A 24 3.92 2.43 9.06
CA SER A 24 4.46 2.00 10.37
C SER A 24 5.10 3.16 11.14
N GLU A 25 5.86 4.03 10.45
CA GLU A 25 6.50 5.22 11.04
C GLU A 25 5.53 6.16 11.77
N HIS A 26 4.26 6.22 11.36
CA HIS A 26 3.27 7.05 12.05
C HIS A 26 2.98 6.52 13.45
N PHE A 27 3.14 5.21 13.70
CA PHE A 27 3.01 4.60 15.01
C PHE A 27 4.30 4.69 15.81
N VAL A 28 5.45 4.39 15.20
CA VAL A 28 6.76 4.34 15.87
C VAL A 28 7.12 5.65 16.59
N LYS A 29 6.82 6.79 15.95
CA LYS A 29 7.12 8.12 16.50
C LYS A 29 6.17 8.55 17.63
N ALA A 30 5.15 7.74 17.93
CA ALA A 30 4.15 8.09 18.91
C ALA A 30 4.55 7.65 20.32
N VAL A 31 4.35 8.55 21.29
CA VAL A 31 4.44 8.21 22.71
C VAL A 31 3.28 7.29 23.12
N LYS A 32 2.06 7.65 22.67
CA LYS A 32 0.84 6.87 22.91
C LYS A 32 0.26 6.33 21.60
N LEU A 33 -0.12 5.06 21.66
CA LEU A 33 -0.88 4.35 20.64
C LEU A 33 -2.28 4.04 21.18
N ASP A 34 -3.28 4.16 20.31
CA ASP A 34 -4.67 3.90 20.64
C ASP A 34 -5.08 2.56 20.02
N PRO A 35 -5.87 1.71 20.70
CA PRO A 35 -6.42 0.49 20.12
C PRO A 35 -7.27 0.78 18.88
N ALA A 36 -7.18 -0.09 17.88
CA ALA A 36 -7.99 -0.01 16.68
C ALA A 36 -9.44 -0.43 16.95
N HIS A 37 -10.38 0.34 16.40
CA HIS A 37 -11.81 0.05 16.38
C HIS A 37 -12.21 -0.79 15.16
N GLY A 38 -11.51 -0.61 14.04
CA GLY A 38 -11.74 -1.33 12.79
C GLY A 38 -10.49 -1.97 12.20
N PRO A 39 -10.63 -2.67 11.06
CA PRO A 39 -9.51 -3.30 10.39
C PRO A 39 -8.49 -2.28 9.92
N TYR A 40 -7.22 -2.68 9.90
CA TYR A 40 -6.17 -1.88 9.30
C TYR A 40 -5.04 -2.75 8.80
N ALA A 41 -4.33 -2.25 7.79
CA ALA A 41 -3.09 -2.83 7.30
C ALA A 41 -1.96 -1.80 7.38
N VAL A 42 -0.72 -2.30 7.41
CA VAL A 42 0.48 -1.51 7.70
C VAL A 42 1.37 -1.40 6.47
N ASP A 43 1.72 -0.17 6.11
CA ASP A 43 2.71 0.13 5.07
C ASP A 43 4.11 0.22 5.68
N SER A 44 5.10 -0.39 5.02
CA SER A 44 6.50 -0.36 5.47
C SER A 44 7.17 0.99 5.25
N GLY A 45 6.58 1.85 4.43
CA GLY A 45 7.11 3.17 4.15
C GLY A 45 8.12 3.26 3.02
N GLY A 46 8.27 2.20 2.21
CA GLY A 46 9.31 2.10 1.19
C GLY A 46 9.38 3.29 0.26
N PHE A 47 8.23 3.82 -0.16
CA PHE A 47 8.19 5.03 -1.00
C PHE A 47 8.96 6.20 -0.40
N SER A 48 8.80 6.48 0.89
CA SER A 48 9.50 7.61 1.51
C SER A 48 10.99 7.33 1.70
N GLU A 49 11.35 6.12 2.10
CA GLU A 49 12.74 5.72 2.36
C GLU A 49 13.55 5.79 1.07
N LEU A 50 13.08 5.13 0.00
CA LEU A 50 13.79 5.11 -1.28
C LEU A 50 13.79 6.48 -1.97
N GLN A 51 12.70 7.24 -1.88
CA GLN A 51 12.68 8.61 -2.42
C GLN A 51 13.76 9.47 -1.76
N ARG A 52 13.85 9.46 -0.42
CA ARG A 52 14.70 10.38 0.35
C ARG A 52 16.15 9.93 0.47
N HIS A 53 16.40 8.63 0.46
CA HIS A 53 17.69 8.06 0.80
C HIS A 53 18.26 7.14 -0.28
N GLY A 54 17.46 6.74 -1.28
CA GLY A 54 17.86 5.76 -2.30
C GLY A 54 18.11 4.36 -1.73
N ARG A 55 17.77 4.13 -0.45
CA ARG A 55 17.99 2.88 0.29
C ARG A 55 17.09 2.84 1.52
N TRP A 56 16.95 1.65 2.10
CA TRP A 56 16.39 1.48 3.44
C TRP A 56 17.40 1.95 4.48
N THR A 57 16.94 2.79 5.42
CA THR A 57 17.72 3.21 6.60
C THR A 57 17.29 2.46 7.86
N ARG A 58 16.05 1.98 7.88
CA ARG A 58 15.52 1.06 8.89
C ARG A 58 15.81 -0.39 8.50
N GLY A 59 16.45 -1.15 9.39
CA GLY A 59 16.74 -2.57 9.17
C GLY A 59 15.55 -3.52 9.43
N PRO A 60 15.60 -4.77 8.95
CA PRO A 60 14.53 -5.76 9.11
C PRO A 60 14.15 -6.05 10.56
N ARG A 61 15.13 -6.24 11.45
CA ARG A 61 14.87 -6.43 12.90
C ARG A 61 14.12 -5.26 13.52
N GLN A 62 14.58 -4.05 13.24
CA GLN A 62 13.90 -2.83 13.71
C GLN A 62 12.47 -2.74 13.17
N TYR A 63 12.25 -3.12 11.91
CA TYR A 63 10.90 -3.14 11.35
C TYR A 63 9.99 -4.19 12.02
N VAL A 64 10.52 -5.37 12.32
CA VAL A 64 9.79 -6.41 13.08
C VAL A 64 9.42 -5.89 14.47
N ASP A 65 10.35 -5.26 15.19
CA ASP A 65 10.09 -4.68 16.52
C ASP A 65 9.00 -3.60 16.45
N ASP A 66 9.03 -2.75 15.41
CA ASP A 66 7.98 -1.76 15.14
C ASP A 66 6.61 -2.43 14.94
N LEU A 67 6.55 -3.51 14.14
CA LEU A 67 5.31 -4.24 13.87
C LEU A 67 4.77 -4.95 15.13
N ARG A 68 5.64 -5.54 15.94
CA ARG A 68 5.25 -6.15 17.23
C ARG A 68 4.67 -5.11 18.17
N ARG A 69 5.34 -3.97 18.32
CA ARG A 69 4.82 -2.85 19.12
C ARG A 69 3.47 -2.35 18.60
N ILE A 70 3.31 -2.23 17.29
CA ILE A 70 2.02 -1.87 16.68
C ILE A 70 0.96 -2.91 17.06
N ARG A 71 1.27 -4.21 16.91
CA ARG A 71 0.33 -5.29 17.24
C ARG A 71 -0.07 -5.29 18.71
N GLU A 72 0.88 -5.11 19.60
CA GLU A 72 0.68 -5.10 21.05
C GLU A 72 -0.15 -3.89 21.53
N CYS A 73 0.11 -2.69 21.00
CA CYS A 73 -0.54 -1.48 21.48
C CYS A 73 -1.82 -1.10 20.72
N VAL A 74 -1.90 -1.43 19.43
CA VAL A 74 -3.01 -1.05 18.54
C VAL A 74 -3.97 -2.22 18.31
N GLY A 75 -3.47 -3.46 18.38
CA GLY A 75 -4.24 -4.68 18.13
C GLY A 75 -3.78 -5.42 16.86
N PRO A 76 -4.47 -6.50 16.46
CA PRO A 76 -4.12 -7.22 15.24
C PRO A 76 -4.39 -6.36 14.00
N PHE A 77 -3.43 -6.33 13.07
CA PHE A 77 -3.61 -5.80 11.72
C PHE A 77 -3.90 -6.94 10.72
N ASP A 78 -4.60 -6.63 9.63
CA ASP A 78 -4.93 -7.58 8.56
C ASP A 78 -3.66 -8.15 7.92
N TRP A 79 -2.70 -7.27 7.61
CA TRP A 79 -1.36 -7.61 7.10
C TRP A 79 -0.42 -6.39 7.14
N ALA A 80 0.88 -6.63 6.96
CA ALA A 80 1.90 -5.61 6.78
C ALA A 80 2.69 -5.81 5.48
N ALA A 81 2.97 -4.74 4.75
CA ALA A 81 3.86 -4.78 3.59
C ALA A 81 5.33 -5.05 4.05
N PRO A 82 6.16 -5.72 3.24
CA PRO A 82 7.58 -5.89 3.52
C PRO A 82 8.34 -4.60 3.18
N GLN A 83 9.65 -4.57 3.43
CA GLN A 83 10.54 -3.48 3.02
C GLN A 83 10.98 -3.67 1.55
N ASP A 84 10.01 -3.55 0.65
CA ASP A 84 10.16 -3.75 -0.79
C ASP A 84 10.92 -2.63 -1.52
N TRP A 85 11.25 -2.88 -2.79
CA TRP A 85 12.02 -1.97 -3.62
C TRP A 85 11.27 -1.65 -4.91
N MET A 86 10.73 -0.44 -5.02
CA MET A 86 9.89 -0.06 -6.15
C MET A 86 10.70 0.33 -7.40
N CYS A 87 10.22 -0.16 -8.53
CA CYS A 87 10.88 -0.17 -9.83
C CYS A 87 10.51 1.01 -10.74
N GLU A 88 9.76 2.03 -10.27
CA GLU A 88 9.45 3.16 -11.15
C GLU A 88 10.73 3.86 -11.62
N PRO A 89 10.80 4.33 -12.88
CA PRO A 89 11.99 4.98 -13.43
C PRO A 89 12.51 6.12 -12.55
N ILE A 90 11.62 6.94 -11.99
CA ILE A 90 12.03 8.04 -11.09
C ILE A 90 12.64 7.54 -9.77
N MET A 91 12.23 6.36 -9.29
CA MET A 91 12.78 5.75 -8.07
C MET A 91 14.15 5.12 -8.34
N VAL A 92 14.34 4.55 -9.54
CA VAL A 92 15.61 3.97 -9.98
C VAL A 92 16.62 5.06 -10.35
N GLN A 93 16.25 5.96 -11.25
CA GLN A 93 17.14 6.94 -11.87
C GLN A 93 17.35 8.19 -10.99
N GLY A 94 16.40 8.50 -10.11
CA GLY A 94 16.38 9.76 -9.37
C GLY A 94 15.88 10.92 -10.23
N GLY A 95 15.91 12.13 -9.67
CA GLY A 95 15.49 13.36 -10.34
C GLY A 95 14.40 14.12 -9.58
N THR A 96 13.65 14.97 -10.29
CA THR A 96 12.58 15.77 -9.69
C THR A 96 11.29 15.64 -10.48
N VAL A 97 10.19 15.28 -9.81
CA VAL A 97 8.85 15.23 -10.42
C VAL A 97 7.82 15.79 -9.45
N GLY A 98 6.93 16.66 -9.94
CA GLY A 98 5.87 17.26 -9.12
C GLY A 98 6.39 18.01 -7.88
N GLY A 99 7.56 18.64 -7.98
CA GLY A 99 8.22 19.35 -6.88
C GLY A 99 8.87 18.46 -5.81
N GLN A 100 8.92 17.14 -6.04
CA GLN A 100 9.55 16.19 -5.14
C GLN A 100 10.87 15.70 -5.74
N ARG A 101 11.96 15.77 -4.94
CA ARG A 101 13.26 15.21 -5.28
C ARG A 101 13.31 13.72 -4.92
N PHE A 102 13.94 12.94 -5.78
CA PHE A 102 14.24 11.52 -5.64
C PHE A 102 15.75 11.36 -5.72
N VAL A 103 16.34 10.67 -4.75
CA VAL A 103 17.79 10.37 -4.76
C VAL A 103 18.16 9.48 -5.93
N GLY A 104 17.30 8.49 -6.23
CA GLY A 104 17.64 7.42 -7.16
C GLY A 104 18.37 6.30 -6.44
N THR A 105 17.87 5.08 -6.57
CA THR A 105 18.60 3.91 -6.04
C THR A 105 19.78 3.53 -6.93
N HIS A 106 19.71 3.88 -8.23
CA HIS A 106 20.66 3.52 -9.28
C HIS A 106 20.90 2.00 -9.42
N LEU A 107 19.90 1.20 -9.05
CA LEU A 107 19.92 -0.27 -9.17
C LEU A 107 19.04 -0.73 -10.33
N SER A 108 19.31 -1.92 -10.85
CA SER A 108 18.44 -2.52 -11.86
C SER A 108 17.12 -3.01 -11.24
N ILE A 109 16.10 -3.17 -12.08
CA ILE A 109 14.83 -3.80 -11.69
C ILE A 109 15.07 -5.20 -11.11
N ALA A 110 15.95 -5.99 -11.74
CA ALA A 110 16.29 -7.32 -11.25
C ALA A 110 16.89 -7.29 -9.83
N GLU A 111 17.69 -6.27 -9.52
CA GLU A 111 18.24 -6.11 -8.17
C GLU A 111 17.17 -5.67 -7.16
N HIS A 112 16.24 -4.79 -7.54
CA HIS A 112 15.07 -4.45 -6.71
C HIS A 112 14.22 -5.68 -6.38
N GLN A 113 13.98 -6.55 -7.37
CA GLN A 113 13.25 -7.80 -7.18
C GLN A 113 13.97 -8.73 -6.20
N ARG A 114 15.28 -8.96 -6.38
CA ARG A 114 16.06 -9.80 -5.46
C ARG A 114 16.00 -9.28 -4.02
N ARG A 115 16.18 -7.97 -3.83
CA ARG A 115 16.13 -7.36 -2.49
C ARG A 115 14.74 -7.43 -1.87
N THR A 116 13.69 -7.26 -2.66
CA THR A 116 12.30 -7.37 -2.20
C THR A 116 12.02 -8.80 -1.72
N VAL A 117 12.36 -9.80 -2.54
CA VAL A 117 12.15 -11.22 -2.19
C VAL A 117 12.99 -11.61 -0.98
N ALA A 118 14.29 -11.25 -0.96
CA ALA A 118 15.17 -11.53 0.16
C ALA A 118 14.67 -10.90 1.47
N ASN A 119 14.21 -9.64 1.42
CA ASN A 119 13.65 -8.97 2.58
C ASN A 119 12.38 -9.67 3.09
N TYR A 120 11.47 -10.07 2.20
CA TYR A 120 10.28 -10.81 2.60
C TYR A 120 10.63 -12.12 3.31
N LEU A 121 11.59 -12.89 2.78
CA LEU A 121 12.04 -14.15 3.39
C LEU A 121 12.66 -13.90 4.77
N GLU A 122 13.54 -12.90 4.90
CA GLU A 122 14.16 -12.53 6.18
C GLU A 122 13.10 -12.10 7.21
N LEU A 123 12.12 -11.29 6.80
CA LEU A 123 11.03 -10.87 7.70
C LEU A 123 10.17 -12.05 8.15
N ARG A 124 9.87 -13.01 7.27
CA ARG A 124 9.15 -14.24 7.62
C ARG A 124 9.93 -15.15 8.55
N GLU A 125 11.25 -15.21 8.41
CA GLU A 125 12.12 -15.94 9.32
C GLU A 125 12.19 -15.28 10.70
N LEU A 126 12.33 -13.95 10.74
CA LEU A 126 12.42 -13.18 11.98
C LEU A 126 11.10 -13.14 12.77
N ALA A 127 9.96 -13.14 12.07
CA ALA A 127 8.64 -12.98 12.66
C ALA A 127 7.56 -13.82 11.95
N PRO A 128 7.64 -15.16 12.04
CA PRO A 128 6.68 -16.06 11.38
C PRO A 128 5.25 -15.91 11.92
N ASP A 129 5.10 -15.28 13.10
CA ASP A 129 3.82 -15.02 13.76
C ASP A 129 3.10 -13.76 13.24
N LEU A 130 3.80 -12.88 12.50
CA LEU A 130 3.26 -11.64 11.97
C LEU A 130 2.74 -11.84 10.53
N PRO A 131 1.58 -11.28 10.16
CA PRO A 131 1.02 -11.41 8.82
C PRO A 131 1.72 -10.46 7.82
N ILE A 132 2.99 -10.72 7.52
CA ILE A 132 3.76 -9.97 6.51
C ILE A 132 3.52 -10.62 5.15
N VAL A 133 3.04 -9.84 4.17
CA VAL A 133 2.67 -10.34 2.84
C VAL A 133 3.78 -10.11 1.82
N PRO A 134 3.88 -10.93 0.75
CA PRO A 134 4.83 -10.67 -0.32
C PRO A 134 4.37 -9.51 -1.20
N VAL A 135 5.33 -8.86 -1.85
CA VAL A 135 5.07 -7.83 -2.86
C VAL A 135 5.79 -8.18 -4.16
N LEU A 136 5.05 -8.15 -5.27
CA LEU A 136 5.60 -8.25 -6.62
C LEU A 136 6.10 -6.88 -7.08
N GLN A 137 7.31 -6.86 -7.63
CA GLN A 137 7.95 -5.67 -8.16
C GLN A 137 8.35 -5.86 -9.62
N GLY A 138 8.27 -4.79 -10.41
CA GLY A 138 8.56 -4.80 -11.83
C GLY A 138 8.15 -3.49 -12.51
N TRP A 139 8.54 -3.30 -13.77
CA TRP A 139 8.05 -2.17 -14.57
C TRP A 139 7.06 -2.68 -15.61
N ASP A 140 7.42 -3.67 -16.41
CA ASP A 140 6.57 -4.26 -17.44
C ASP A 140 6.23 -5.72 -17.15
N LEU A 141 5.26 -6.29 -17.86
CA LEU A 141 4.74 -7.63 -17.57
C LEU A 141 5.84 -8.71 -17.43
N PRO A 142 6.88 -8.78 -18.29
CA PRO A 142 7.96 -9.73 -18.11
C PRO A 142 8.76 -9.55 -16.81
N ASP A 143 8.84 -8.34 -16.25
CA ASP A 143 9.44 -8.13 -14.93
C ASP A 143 8.58 -8.82 -13.86
N TYR A 144 7.27 -8.64 -13.89
CA TYR A 144 6.38 -9.23 -12.89
C TYR A 144 6.39 -10.76 -12.93
N GLU A 145 6.37 -11.36 -14.12
CA GLU A 145 6.52 -12.81 -14.31
C GLU A 145 7.86 -13.32 -13.73
N ARG A 146 8.95 -12.57 -13.97
CA ARG A 146 10.25 -12.90 -13.34
C ARG A 146 10.20 -12.83 -11.82
N CYS A 147 9.47 -11.86 -11.25
CA CYS A 147 9.32 -11.71 -9.81
C CYS A 147 8.49 -12.85 -9.20
N VAL A 148 7.41 -13.27 -9.86
CA VAL A 148 6.65 -14.48 -9.50
C VAL A 148 7.59 -15.69 -9.46
N ALA A 149 8.35 -15.91 -10.53
CA ALA A 149 9.31 -17.02 -10.59
C ALA A 149 10.43 -16.92 -9.55
N LEU A 150 10.78 -15.71 -9.06
CA LEU A 150 11.74 -15.56 -7.96
C LEU A 150 11.16 -16.02 -6.62
N TYR A 151 9.90 -15.72 -6.34
CA TYR A 151 9.22 -16.25 -5.15
C TYR A 151 9.06 -17.77 -5.23
N GLU A 152 8.65 -18.30 -6.38
CA GLU A 152 8.52 -19.76 -6.59
C GLU A 152 9.86 -20.49 -6.36
N ARG A 153 10.96 -19.97 -6.93
CA ARG A 153 12.30 -20.54 -6.70
C ARG A 153 12.76 -20.46 -5.24
N ALA A 154 12.23 -19.51 -4.47
CA ALA A 154 12.46 -19.41 -3.04
C ALA A 154 11.52 -20.30 -2.21
N GLY A 155 10.69 -21.13 -2.85
CA GLY A 155 9.74 -22.02 -2.18
C GLY A 155 8.46 -21.32 -1.69
N VAL A 156 8.16 -20.12 -2.20
CA VAL A 156 6.97 -19.36 -1.81
C VAL A 156 5.89 -19.52 -2.89
N ASP A 157 4.81 -20.21 -2.53
CA ASP A 157 3.60 -20.30 -3.35
C ASP A 157 2.70 -19.08 -3.10
N LEU A 158 2.76 -18.11 -4.02
CA LEU A 158 2.01 -16.86 -3.94
C LEU A 158 0.48 -17.05 -4.04
N THR A 159 0.00 -18.17 -4.59
CA THR A 159 -1.45 -18.43 -4.71
C THR A 159 -2.09 -18.75 -3.36
N ARG A 160 -1.28 -19.24 -2.42
CA ARG A 160 -1.69 -19.57 -1.06
C ARG A 160 -1.67 -18.37 -0.12
N GLU A 161 -0.97 -17.31 -0.49
CA GLU A 161 -0.88 -16.10 0.32
C GLU A 161 -2.24 -15.39 0.37
N PRO A 162 -2.66 -14.86 1.52
CA PRO A 162 -3.97 -14.22 1.67
C PRO A 162 -4.05 -12.91 0.89
N THR A 163 -2.90 -12.30 0.60
CA THR A 163 -2.76 -11.07 -0.17
C THR A 163 -1.35 -11.03 -0.77
N VAL A 164 -1.23 -10.51 -1.99
CA VAL A 164 0.04 -10.25 -2.67
C VAL A 164 0.04 -8.80 -3.13
N GLY A 165 0.95 -7.99 -2.62
CA GLY A 165 1.03 -6.58 -3.02
C GLY A 165 1.56 -6.42 -4.44
N LEU A 166 1.03 -5.42 -5.16
CA LEU A 166 1.45 -5.07 -6.51
C LEU A 166 2.15 -3.71 -6.49
N GLY A 167 3.48 -3.73 -6.47
CA GLY A 167 4.30 -2.52 -6.48
C GLY A 167 4.31 -1.80 -7.83
N SER A 168 4.85 -0.58 -7.87
CA SER A 168 5.23 0.14 -9.10
C SER A 168 4.14 0.46 -10.14
N VAL A 169 2.86 0.19 -9.85
CA VAL A 169 1.73 0.46 -10.77
C VAL A 169 0.95 1.75 -10.47
N CYS A 170 1.09 2.34 -9.28
CA CYS A 170 0.28 3.45 -8.78
C CYS A 170 0.16 4.66 -9.76
N ARG A 171 1.25 5.03 -10.43
CA ARG A 171 1.25 6.17 -11.38
C ARG A 171 0.80 5.80 -12.80
N ARG A 172 0.69 4.51 -13.12
CA ARG A 172 0.32 3.96 -14.45
C ARG A 172 -0.96 3.12 -14.44
N GLN A 173 -1.67 3.06 -13.32
CA GLN A 173 -2.87 2.23 -13.12
C GLN A 173 -4.04 2.42 -14.12
N ALA A 174 -4.02 3.47 -14.94
CA ALA A 174 -5.02 3.71 -15.98
C ALA A 174 -4.51 3.39 -17.39
N THR A 175 -3.29 2.89 -17.55
CA THR A 175 -2.73 2.53 -18.87
C THR A 175 -3.14 1.11 -19.26
N ARG A 176 -3.01 0.77 -20.55
CA ARG A 176 -3.32 -0.58 -21.06
C ARG A 176 -2.33 -1.61 -20.50
N GLU A 177 -1.09 -1.21 -20.31
CA GLU A 177 -0.01 -2.04 -19.78
C GLU A 177 -0.28 -2.41 -18.31
N ALA A 178 -0.76 -1.47 -17.49
CA ALA A 178 -1.13 -1.78 -16.11
C ALA A 178 -2.34 -2.72 -16.04
N VAL A 179 -3.31 -2.56 -16.95
CA VAL A 179 -4.43 -3.50 -17.07
C VAL A 179 -3.92 -4.90 -17.42
N ALA A 180 -3.04 -5.03 -18.41
CA ALA A 180 -2.46 -6.31 -18.80
C ALA A 180 -1.71 -6.98 -17.64
N ILE A 181 -0.89 -6.22 -16.89
CA ILE A 181 -0.19 -6.73 -15.70
C ILE A 181 -1.18 -7.28 -14.67
N VAL A 182 -2.20 -6.49 -14.30
CA VAL A 182 -3.17 -6.92 -13.27
C VAL A 182 -3.97 -8.14 -13.74
N THR A 183 -4.43 -8.15 -14.99
CA THR A 183 -5.18 -9.28 -15.56
C THR A 183 -4.36 -10.56 -15.58
N THR A 184 -3.11 -10.50 -16.03
CA THR A 184 -2.25 -11.70 -16.06
C THR A 184 -1.98 -12.21 -14.66
N LEU A 185 -1.60 -11.34 -13.72
CA LEU A 185 -1.30 -11.74 -12.35
C LEU A 185 -2.53 -12.26 -11.60
N ALA A 186 -3.72 -11.69 -11.83
CA ALA A 186 -4.96 -12.23 -11.30
C ALA A 186 -5.32 -13.58 -11.95
N GLY A 187 -4.99 -13.78 -13.23
CA GLY A 187 -5.15 -15.04 -13.95
C GLY A 187 -4.31 -16.19 -13.37
N HIS A 188 -3.17 -15.87 -12.75
CA HIS A 188 -2.38 -16.83 -11.94
C HIS A 188 -3.04 -17.19 -10.59
N GLY A 189 -4.22 -16.66 -10.29
CA GLY A 189 -4.94 -16.90 -9.03
C GLY A 189 -4.44 -16.04 -7.86
N LEU A 190 -3.64 -14.99 -8.11
CA LEU A 190 -3.06 -14.17 -7.06
C LEU A 190 -4.09 -13.20 -6.45
N LYS A 191 -4.10 -13.12 -5.11
CA LYS A 191 -4.98 -12.21 -4.35
C LYS A 191 -4.36 -10.81 -4.27
N LEU A 192 -4.45 -10.05 -5.35
CA LEU A 192 -3.70 -8.80 -5.49
C LEU A 192 -4.16 -7.68 -4.53
N HIS A 193 -3.20 -6.96 -3.95
CA HIS A 193 -3.39 -5.65 -3.34
C HIS A 193 -2.81 -4.54 -4.22
N GLY A 194 -3.66 -3.62 -4.65
CA GLY A 194 -3.25 -2.46 -5.44
C GLY A 194 -2.85 -1.27 -4.57
N PHE A 195 -1.55 -0.95 -4.51
CA PHE A 195 -1.05 0.20 -3.76
C PHE A 195 -1.42 1.53 -4.43
N GLY A 196 -2.09 2.43 -3.69
CA GLY A 196 -2.35 3.81 -4.11
C GLY A 196 -3.35 3.98 -5.26
N PHE A 197 -4.23 3.01 -5.48
CA PHE A 197 -5.21 3.03 -6.56
C PHE A 197 -6.20 4.19 -6.44
N LYS A 198 -6.62 4.73 -7.58
CA LYS A 198 -7.62 5.81 -7.70
C LYS A 198 -8.80 5.33 -8.53
N THR A 199 -9.91 6.05 -8.47
CA THR A 199 -11.19 5.69 -9.10
C THR A 199 -11.05 5.15 -10.52
N ILE A 200 -10.34 5.84 -11.42
CA ILE A 200 -10.19 5.40 -12.82
C ILE A 200 -9.48 4.05 -12.94
N GLY A 201 -8.42 3.82 -12.15
CA GLY A 201 -7.73 2.53 -12.13
C GLY A 201 -8.63 1.42 -11.57
N LEU A 202 -9.33 1.70 -10.48
CA LEU A 202 -10.25 0.75 -9.85
C LEU A 202 -11.43 0.38 -10.76
N GLN A 203 -11.99 1.32 -11.52
CA GLN A 203 -13.05 1.02 -12.49
C GLN A 203 -12.60 0.01 -13.55
N ARG A 204 -11.30 0.03 -13.92
CA ARG A 204 -10.74 -0.88 -14.93
C ARG A 204 -10.40 -2.25 -14.37
N VAL A 205 -9.77 -2.31 -13.20
CA VAL A 205 -9.16 -3.56 -12.70
C VAL A 205 -9.49 -3.90 -11.24
N GLY A 206 -10.30 -3.09 -10.55
CA GLY A 206 -10.61 -3.31 -9.13
C GLY A 206 -11.32 -4.64 -8.86
N HIS A 207 -12.06 -5.17 -9.83
CA HIS A 207 -12.67 -6.50 -9.75
C HIS A 207 -11.68 -7.67 -9.78
N LEU A 208 -10.45 -7.43 -10.23
CA LEU A 208 -9.37 -8.40 -10.27
C LEU A 208 -8.50 -8.34 -9.01
N MET A 209 -8.84 -7.47 -8.04
CA MET A 209 -8.06 -7.24 -6.83
C MET A 209 -8.79 -7.77 -5.60
N ALA A 210 -8.03 -8.40 -4.70
CA ALA A 210 -8.52 -8.73 -3.37
C ALA A 210 -8.70 -7.46 -2.53
N SER A 211 -7.76 -6.52 -2.62
CA SER A 211 -7.86 -5.23 -1.96
C SER A 211 -7.11 -4.10 -2.66
N ALA A 212 -7.33 -2.86 -2.22
CA ALA A 212 -6.59 -1.68 -2.68
C ALA A 212 -6.62 -0.59 -1.61
N ASP A 213 -5.69 0.37 -1.67
CA ASP A 213 -5.66 1.54 -0.79
C ASP A 213 -5.56 2.86 -1.57
N SER A 214 -5.84 3.98 -0.90
CA SER A 214 -5.59 5.31 -1.49
C SER A 214 -5.52 6.44 -0.47
N ALA A 215 -4.49 7.29 -0.61
CA ALA A 215 -4.37 8.57 0.09
C ALA A 215 -4.87 9.77 -0.75
N ALA A 216 -5.47 9.54 -1.92
CA ALA A 216 -5.79 10.59 -2.87
C ALA A 216 -6.80 11.63 -2.33
N TRP A 217 -7.62 11.26 -1.35
CA TRP A 217 -8.55 12.16 -0.65
C TRP A 217 -7.84 13.39 -0.07
N SER A 218 -6.64 13.23 0.50
CA SER A 218 -5.94 14.31 1.20
C SER A 218 -5.41 15.35 0.20
N TYR A 219 -4.87 14.90 -0.94
CA TYR A 219 -4.50 15.81 -2.03
C TYR A 219 -5.72 16.51 -2.62
N HIS A 220 -6.81 15.76 -2.85
CA HIS A 220 -8.06 16.30 -3.35
C HIS A 220 -8.63 17.39 -2.42
N ALA A 221 -8.58 17.18 -1.11
CA ALA A 221 -9.02 18.15 -0.11
C ALA A 221 -8.13 19.40 -0.05
N ARG A 222 -6.79 19.28 -0.23
CA ARG A 222 -5.88 20.45 -0.21
C ARG A 222 -6.21 21.50 -1.26
N LYS A 223 -6.86 21.10 -2.36
CA LYS A 223 -7.17 21.93 -3.53
C LYS A 223 -8.60 22.47 -3.51
N ARG A 224 -9.33 22.32 -2.41
CA ARG A 224 -10.74 22.69 -2.29
C ARG A 224 -11.01 23.46 -1.00
N PRO A 225 -12.08 24.28 -0.97
CA PRO A 225 -12.56 24.86 0.28
C PRO A 225 -12.94 23.74 1.28
N PRO A 226 -12.93 24.04 2.58
CA PRO A 226 -13.43 23.12 3.58
C PRO A 226 -14.91 22.77 3.35
N MET A 227 -15.37 21.66 3.93
CA MET A 227 -16.79 21.31 3.91
C MET A 227 -17.62 22.38 4.64
N PRO A 228 -18.89 22.57 4.27
CA PRO A 228 -19.80 23.43 5.03
C PRO A 228 -19.73 23.12 6.53
N GLY A 229 -19.62 24.16 7.35
CA GLY A 229 -19.52 24.04 8.81
C GLY A 229 -18.10 23.76 9.36
N HIS A 230 -17.10 23.51 8.51
CA HIS A 230 -15.73 23.32 8.97
C HIS A 230 -14.94 24.64 8.99
N THR A 231 -14.19 24.89 10.07
CA THR A 231 -13.46 26.15 10.32
C THR A 231 -11.98 26.15 9.89
N HIS A 232 -11.45 25.01 9.42
CA HIS A 232 -10.06 24.88 9.01
C HIS A 232 -9.83 25.26 7.54
N LYS A 233 -8.58 25.65 7.18
CA LYS A 233 -8.21 26.09 5.81
C LYS A 233 -8.67 25.14 4.70
N ASN A 234 -8.52 23.82 4.90
CA ASN A 234 -9.00 22.78 4.01
C ASN A 234 -9.10 21.43 4.72
N CYS A 235 -9.84 20.49 4.13
CA CYS A 235 -10.14 19.20 4.75
C CYS A 235 -9.04 18.13 4.58
N ALA A 236 -7.78 18.49 4.28
CA ALA A 236 -6.72 17.53 3.99
C ALA A 236 -6.28 16.63 5.16
N ASN A 237 -6.83 16.92 6.35
CA ASN A 237 -6.59 16.26 7.61
C ASN A 237 -7.90 15.87 8.30
N CYS A 238 -9.01 15.84 7.58
CA CYS A 238 -10.36 15.74 8.14
C CYS A 238 -10.98 14.36 7.91
N LEU A 239 -11.37 13.68 8.99
CA LEU A 239 -11.97 12.34 8.94
C LEU A 239 -13.31 12.35 8.19
N PRO A 240 -14.30 13.22 8.51
CA PRO A 240 -15.55 13.31 7.74
C PRO A 240 -15.35 13.43 6.23
N TYR A 241 -14.39 14.25 5.80
CA TYR A 241 -14.08 14.40 4.38
C TYR A 241 -13.51 13.12 3.76
N ALA A 242 -12.58 12.48 4.46
CA ALA A 242 -11.93 11.26 3.99
C ALA A 242 -12.93 10.11 3.85
N LEU A 243 -13.84 9.96 4.83
CA LEU A 243 -14.93 8.98 4.80
C LEU A 243 -15.91 9.26 3.65
N ALA A 244 -16.36 10.50 3.50
CA ALA A 244 -17.23 10.90 2.39
C ALA A 244 -16.56 10.71 1.02
N TRP A 245 -15.26 10.96 0.92
CA TRP A 245 -14.48 10.69 -0.30
C TRP A 245 -14.43 9.20 -0.61
N ARG A 246 -14.18 8.35 0.39
CA ARG A 246 -14.16 6.89 0.22
C ARG A 246 -15.49 6.38 -0.31
N LEU A 247 -16.61 6.83 0.25
CA LEU A 247 -17.95 6.44 -0.20
C LEU A 247 -18.15 6.79 -1.69
N ARG A 248 -17.74 7.98 -2.13
CA ARG A 248 -17.80 8.36 -3.55
C ARG A 248 -16.94 7.49 -4.45
N VAL A 249 -15.74 7.10 -4.00
CA VAL A 249 -14.86 6.20 -4.77
C VAL A 249 -15.54 4.85 -4.97
N LEU A 250 -16.12 4.28 -3.91
CA LEU A 250 -16.79 2.98 -3.97
C LEU A 250 -18.07 3.04 -4.81
N ALA A 251 -18.88 4.09 -4.65
CA ALA A 251 -20.11 4.28 -5.44
C ALA A 251 -19.82 4.49 -6.95
N ALA A 252 -18.63 4.95 -7.31
CA ALA A 252 -18.21 5.12 -8.70
C ALA A 252 -17.77 3.81 -9.37
N LEU A 253 -17.64 2.71 -8.63
CA LEU A 253 -17.38 1.39 -9.18
C LEU A 253 -18.69 0.79 -9.74
N PRO A 254 -18.65 0.02 -10.84
CA PRO A 254 -19.80 -0.74 -11.32
C PRO A 254 -20.43 -1.55 -10.19
N GLY A 255 -21.76 -1.65 -10.15
CA GLY A 255 -22.48 -2.27 -9.02
C GLY A 255 -21.98 -3.66 -8.63
N TRP A 256 -21.60 -4.49 -9.61
CA TRP A 256 -21.03 -5.83 -9.41
C TRP A 256 -19.60 -5.84 -8.81
N GLN A 257 -18.92 -4.69 -8.74
CA GLN A 257 -17.60 -4.51 -8.12
C GLN A 257 -17.66 -3.90 -6.72
N GLN A 258 -18.79 -3.30 -6.34
CA GLN A 258 -18.90 -2.57 -5.09
C GLN A 258 -18.75 -3.56 -3.92
N PRO A 259 -17.87 -3.29 -2.93
CA PRO A 259 -17.85 -4.11 -1.73
C PRO A 259 -19.21 -3.99 -1.05
N LEU A 260 -19.65 -5.07 -0.39
CA LEU A 260 -20.72 -4.98 0.60
C LEU A 260 -20.32 -3.85 1.56
N LEU A 261 -21.13 -2.78 1.58
CA LEU A 261 -20.94 -1.70 2.53
C LEU A 261 -21.19 -2.32 3.90
N ASN A 262 -20.13 -2.57 4.67
CA ASN A 262 -20.30 -2.87 6.08
C ASN A 262 -21.06 -1.66 6.66
N ALA A 263 -22.20 -1.94 7.28
CA ALA A 263 -22.97 -0.94 8.01
C ALA A 263 -22.00 -0.24 8.98
N ALA A 264 -22.04 1.09 8.94
CA ALA A 264 -21.16 1.97 9.68
C ALA A 264 -21.33 1.85 11.20
#